data_AF-A0A2E5IEN8-F1
#
_entry.id   AF-A0A2E5IEN8-F1
#
_cell.length_a   1.000
_cell.length_b   1.000
_cell.length_c   1.000
_cell.angle_alpha   90.00
_cell.angle_beta   90.00
_cell.angle_gamma   90.00
#
_symmetry.space_group_name_H-M   'P 1'
#
loop_
_entity.id
_entity.type
_entity.pdbx_description
1 polymer ?
#
loop_
_entity_poly.entity_id
_entity_poly.type
_entity_poly.pdbx_seq_one_letter_code
_entity_poly.pdbx_strand_id
1 'polypeptide(L)'
;MRGPVRRDEEAVSPVIATVLLLAITVMLSSMVFVLMQGALTTVEKSAPQASVSVRALDNGFHVVRITSLDQSIDPARLQFDLLPANMTESLPIRGQVSDADVYGVIGTNISFHDRDAGYSVTQGDYFVIDSETIGADDGTWRFRLVEQAAGALIVDVSLPAMT
;
A
#
# COMPACT_ATOMS: atom_id res chain seq x y z
N MET A 1 -32.86 29.97 -71.63
CA MET A 1 -32.08 28.72 -71.82
C MET A 1 -31.22 28.50 -70.58
N ARG A 2 -31.47 27.43 -69.81
CA ARG A 2 -30.64 27.03 -68.65
C ARG A 2 -29.59 26.03 -69.14
N GLY A 3 -28.30 26.33 -68.95
CA GLY A 3 -27.22 25.39 -69.22
C GLY A 3 -27.11 24.33 -68.13
N PRO A 4 -26.70 23.09 -68.46
CA PRO A 4 -26.51 22.05 -67.46
C PRO A 4 -25.27 22.36 -66.62
N VAL A 5 -25.43 22.36 -65.29
CA VAL A 5 -24.31 22.38 -64.34
C VAL A 5 -23.62 21.02 -64.43
N ARG A 6 -22.44 20.96 -65.06
CA ARG A 6 -21.54 19.82 -64.93
C ARG A 6 -21.00 19.81 -63.51
N ARG A 7 -21.34 18.77 -62.75
CA ARG A 7 -20.62 18.43 -61.52
C ARG A 7 -19.44 17.57 -61.96
N ASP A 8 -18.24 18.15 -61.91
CA ASP A 8 -17.02 17.38 -62.05
C ASP A 8 -16.86 16.55 -60.77
N GLU A 9 -17.43 15.35 -60.78
CA GLU A 9 -17.09 14.27 -59.85
C GLU A 9 -15.75 13.70 -60.30
N GLU A 10 -14.70 14.50 -60.13
CA GLU A 10 -13.33 14.07 -60.37
C GLU A 10 -13.00 12.99 -59.35
N ALA A 11 -13.15 11.74 -59.79
CA ALA A 11 -12.86 10.55 -59.03
C ALA A 11 -11.38 10.59 -58.63
N VAL A 12 -11.12 10.89 -57.36
CA VAL A 12 -9.81 10.70 -56.74
C VAL A 12 -9.29 9.30 -57.09
N SER A 13 -8.08 9.24 -57.64
CA SER A 13 -7.46 7.98 -58.05
C SER A 13 -7.51 6.97 -56.90
N PRO A 14 -7.92 5.71 -57.14
CA PRO A 14 -8.02 4.68 -56.11
C PRO A 14 -6.76 4.56 -55.24
N VAL A 15 -5.59 4.81 -55.84
CA VAL A 15 -4.30 4.77 -55.15
C VAL A 15 -4.15 5.95 -54.19
N ILE A 16 -4.52 7.16 -54.61
CA ILE A 16 -4.39 8.38 -53.79
C ILE A 16 -5.30 8.28 -52.55
N ALA A 17 -6.51 7.74 -52.71
CA ALA A 17 -7.43 7.50 -51.61
C ALA A 17 -6.81 6.57 -50.54
N THR A 18 -6.15 5.49 -50.96
CA THR A 18 -5.53 4.54 -50.02
C THR A 18 -4.34 5.14 -49.26
N VAL A 19 -3.50 5.95 -49.91
CA VAL A 19 -2.34 6.60 -49.27
C VAL A 19 -2.80 7.61 -48.22
N LEU A 20 -3.80 8.43 -48.55
CA LEU A 20 -4.35 9.41 -47.60
C LEU A 20 -5.01 8.73 -46.40
N LEU A 21 -5.75 7.65 -46.66
CA LEU A 21 -6.35 6.85 -45.60
C LEU A 21 -5.29 6.27 -44.66
N LEU A 22 -4.23 5.69 -45.22
CA LEU A 22 -3.14 5.09 -44.44
C LEU A 22 -2.36 6.15 -43.63
N ALA A 23 -2.14 7.34 -44.20
CA ALA A 23 -1.48 8.42 -43.49
C ALA A 23 -2.30 8.89 -42.27
N ILE A 24 -3.63 9.04 -42.42
CA ILE A 24 -4.50 9.48 -41.33
C ILE A 24 -4.64 8.38 -40.26
N THR A 25 -4.72 7.11 -40.65
CA THR A 25 -4.82 6.01 -39.67
C THR A 25 -3.55 5.89 -38.83
N VAL A 26 -2.37 6.04 -39.43
CA VAL A 26 -1.09 6.04 -38.69
C VAL A 26 -1.02 7.22 -37.71
N MET A 27 -1.43 8.41 -38.15
CA MET A 27 -1.44 9.60 -37.27
C MET A 27 -2.43 9.45 -36.11
N LEU A 28 -3.66 9.02 -36.39
CA LEU A 28 -4.68 8.81 -35.36
C LEU A 28 -4.29 7.69 -34.39
N SER A 29 -3.76 6.57 -34.90
CA SER A 29 -3.30 5.45 -34.06
C SER A 29 -2.17 5.86 -33.13
N SER A 30 -1.20 6.63 -33.63
CA SER A 30 -0.09 7.15 -32.82
C SER A 30 -0.58 8.07 -31.69
N MET A 31 -1.52 8.96 -31.99
CA MET A 31 -2.06 9.88 -30.98
C MET A 31 -2.87 9.14 -29.90
N VAL A 32 -3.71 8.19 -30.30
CA VAL A 32 -4.46 7.36 -29.35
C VAL A 32 -3.51 6.54 -28.46
N PHE A 33 -2.42 6.04 -29.01
CA PHE A 33 -1.40 5.32 -28.26
C PHE A 33 -0.70 6.20 -27.22
N VAL A 34 -0.32 7.44 -27.56
CA VAL A 34 0.26 8.40 -26.61
C VAL A 34 -0.74 8.77 -25.51
N LEU A 35 -2.02 8.96 -25.86
CA LEU A 35 -3.08 9.22 -24.86
C LEU A 35 -3.28 8.03 -23.92
N MET A 36 -3.25 6.79 -24.43
CA MET A 36 -3.32 5.57 -23.62
C MET A 36 -2.11 5.44 -22.70
N GLN A 37 -0.90 5.75 -23.16
CA GLN A 37 0.28 5.76 -22.29
C GLN A 37 0.15 6.80 -21.18
N GLY A 38 -0.31 8.01 -21.50
CA GLY A 38 -0.53 9.06 -20.50
C GLY A 38 -1.66 8.73 -19.50
N ALA A 39 -2.65 7.93 -19.91
CA ALA A 39 -3.72 7.47 -19.02
C ALA A 39 -3.31 6.28 -18.14
N LEU A 40 -2.32 5.49 -18.55
CA LEU A 40 -1.82 4.32 -17.81
C LEU A 40 -0.66 4.65 -16.86
N THR A 41 -0.04 5.82 -16.98
CA THR A 41 0.92 6.30 -15.99
C THR A 41 0.18 6.82 -14.77
N THR A 42 0.32 6.07 -13.68
CA THR A 42 -0.02 6.41 -12.29
C THR A 42 -1.51 6.37 -11.93
N VAL A 43 -2.09 5.18 -11.91
CA VAL A 43 -2.90 4.85 -10.73
C VAL A 43 -1.87 4.65 -9.61
N GLU A 44 -1.40 5.74 -9.00
CA GLU A 44 -0.76 5.61 -7.68
C GLU A 44 -1.82 4.99 -6.79
N LYS A 45 -1.65 3.70 -6.48
CA LYS A 45 -2.46 3.01 -5.50
C LYS A 45 -2.21 3.77 -4.20
N SER A 46 -3.21 4.54 -3.74
CA SER A 46 -3.12 5.29 -2.50
C SER A 46 -2.55 4.41 -1.40
N ALA A 47 -1.63 4.97 -0.61
CA ALA A 47 -1.04 4.26 0.50
C ALA A 47 -2.15 3.74 1.43
N PRO A 48 -2.09 2.47 1.88
CA PRO A 48 -3.09 1.92 2.78
C PRO A 48 -3.26 2.80 4.02
N GLN A 49 -4.51 2.98 4.43
CA GLN A 49 -4.87 3.72 5.64
C GLN A 49 -5.35 2.73 6.70
N ALA A 50 -4.66 2.68 7.84
CA ALA A 50 -5.08 1.87 8.99
C ALA A 50 -5.30 2.75 10.22
N SER A 51 -6.23 2.32 11.08
CA SER A 51 -6.31 2.78 12.45
C SER A 51 -6.04 1.62 13.40
N VAL A 52 -5.42 1.91 14.54
CA VAL A 52 -5.14 0.91 15.56
C VAL A 52 -5.58 1.41 16.94
N SER A 53 -5.90 0.46 17.81
CA SER A 53 -6.09 0.69 19.24
C SER A 53 -4.96 0.00 20.00
N VAL A 54 -4.34 0.71 20.94
CA VAL A 54 -3.31 0.15 21.81
C VAL A 54 -3.88 -0.09 23.20
N ARG A 55 -3.60 -1.26 23.78
CA ARG A 55 -3.99 -1.60 25.15
C ARG A 55 -2.80 -2.18 25.91
N ALA A 56 -2.49 -1.60 27.07
CA ALA A 56 -1.66 -2.22 28.08
C ALA A 56 -2.47 -3.30 28.82
N LEU A 57 -1.86 -4.45 29.04
CA LEU A 57 -2.39 -5.51 29.88
C LEU A 57 -1.58 -5.62 31.17
N ASP A 58 -2.23 -5.97 32.28
CA ASP A 58 -1.59 -6.05 33.61
C ASP A 58 -0.52 -7.16 33.73
N ASN A 59 -0.36 -7.98 32.69
CA ASN A 59 0.58 -9.09 32.63
C ASN A 59 1.87 -8.77 31.84
N GLY A 60 2.18 -7.48 31.60
CA GLY A 60 3.41 -7.06 30.95
C GLY A 60 3.35 -6.96 29.41
N PHE A 61 2.19 -7.28 28.80
CA PHE A 61 2.02 -7.27 27.35
C PHE A 61 1.24 -6.05 26.84
N HIS A 62 1.70 -5.48 25.73
CA HIS A 62 0.94 -4.53 24.94
C HIS A 62 0.26 -5.23 23.76
N VAL A 63 -1.01 -4.92 23.54
CA VAL A 63 -1.76 -5.38 22.38
C VAL A 63 -2.07 -4.20 21.48
N VAL A 64 -1.53 -4.22 20.27
CA VAL A 64 -1.83 -3.24 19.21
C VAL A 64 -2.78 -3.89 18.23
N ARG A 65 -4.06 -3.56 18.31
CA ARG A 65 -5.11 -4.14 17.46
C ARG A 65 -5.47 -3.21 16.31
N ILE A 66 -5.55 -3.76 15.10
CA ILE A 66 -6.01 -3.05 13.91
C ILE A 66 -7.52 -2.87 13.99
N THR A 67 -7.98 -1.63 14.11
CA THR A 67 -9.39 -1.28 14.26
C THR A 67 -10.08 -1.02 12.93
N SER A 68 -9.36 -0.48 11.95
CA SER A 68 -9.84 -0.35 10.57
C SER A 68 -8.68 -0.46 9.61
N LEU A 69 -8.94 -1.03 8.44
CA LEU A 69 -8.00 -1.09 7.33
C LEU A 69 -8.80 -1.00 6.03
N ASP A 70 -8.38 -0.14 5.12
CA ASP A 70 -9.07 0.13 3.85
C ASP A 70 -8.85 -0.95 2.78
N GLN A 71 -7.74 -1.68 2.87
CA GLN A 71 -7.41 -2.78 1.98
C GLN A 71 -6.62 -3.87 2.72
N SER A 72 -6.88 -5.14 2.40
CA SER A 72 -6.04 -6.25 2.89
C SER A 72 -4.61 -6.12 2.35
N ILE A 73 -3.62 -6.35 3.22
CA ILE A 73 -2.20 -6.23 2.90
C ILE A 73 -1.50 -7.57 3.14
N ASP A 74 -0.59 -7.93 2.24
CA ASP A 74 0.30 -9.08 2.44
C ASP A 74 1.24 -8.80 3.63
N PRO A 75 1.32 -9.69 4.65
CA PRO A 75 2.24 -9.56 5.77
C PRO A 75 3.70 -9.35 5.34
N ALA A 76 4.11 -9.91 4.20
CA ALA A 76 5.46 -9.74 3.66
C ALA A 76 5.77 -8.31 3.19
N ARG A 77 4.74 -7.47 2.98
CA ARG A 77 4.93 -6.06 2.62
C ARG A 77 5.03 -5.14 3.83
N LEU A 78 4.79 -5.67 5.03
CA LEU A 78 4.75 -4.88 6.26
C LEU A 78 6.00 -5.12 7.09
N GLN A 79 6.62 -4.01 7.48
CA GLN A 79 7.66 -3.97 8.50
C GLN A 79 7.10 -3.31 9.74
N PHE A 80 7.32 -3.92 10.91
CA PHE A 80 7.07 -3.26 12.17
C PHE A 80 8.37 -2.68 12.72
N ASP A 81 8.27 -1.50 13.33
CA ASP A 81 9.36 -0.88 14.08
C ASP A 81 8.85 -0.52 15.48
N LEU A 82 9.56 -0.99 16.51
CA LEU A 82 9.38 -0.60 17.88
C LEU A 82 10.53 0.32 18.29
N LEU A 83 10.21 1.59 18.50
CA LEU A 83 11.17 2.68 18.67
C LEU A 83 11.12 3.21 20.11
N PRO A 84 12.25 3.20 20.84
CA PRO A 84 12.33 3.91 22.12
C PRO A 84 12.36 5.42 21.89
N ALA A 85 11.93 6.21 22.88
CA ALA A 85 12.07 7.66 22.82
C ALA A 85 13.54 8.09 22.79
N ASN A 86 14.41 7.32 23.47
CA ASN A 86 15.83 7.60 23.56
C ASN A 86 16.65 6.48 22.91
N MET A 87 17.15 6.73 21.69
CA MET A 87 17.92 5.76 20.91
C MET A 87 19.36 5.56 21.39
N THR A 88 19.80 6.27 22.44
CA THR A 88 21.13 6.06 23.05
C THR A 88 21.12 5.01 24.16
N GLU A 89 19.97 4.76 24.77
CA GLU A 89 19.82 3.81 25.89
C GLU A 89 19.24 2.47 25.43
N SER A 90 18.32 2.52 24.47
CA SER A 90 17.67 1.33 23.90
C SER A 90 17.75 1.34 22.39
N LEU A 91 18.00 0.17 21.80
CA LEU A 91 18.04 0.02 20.35
C LEU A 91 16.62 -0.21 19.79
N PRO A 92 16.33 0.30 18.58
CA PRO A 92 15.06 0.03 17.93
C PRO A 92 14.98 -1.44 17.53
N ILE A 93 13.81 -2.05 17.76
CA ILE A 93 13.51 -3.42 17.33
C ILE A 93 12.72 -3.35 16.03
N ARG A 94 13.14 -4.10 15.02
CA ARG A 94 12.52 -4.10 13.70
C ARG A 94 12.40 -5.51 13.18
N GLY A 95 11.35 -5.79 12.41
CA GLY A 95 11.14 -7.08 11.77
C GLY A 95 10.03 -7.03 10.74
N GLN A 96 9.89 -8.10 9.97
CA GLN A 96 8.82 -8.24 8.99
C GLN A 96 7.64 -8.97 9.62
N VAL A 97 6.41 -8.60 9.27
CA VAL A 97 5.22 -9.25 9.84
C VAL A 97 5.12 -10.71 9.40
N SER A 98 5.67 -11.06 8.23
CA SER A 98 5.76 -12.42 7.72
C SER A 98 6.89 -13.27 8.30
N ASP A 99 7.74 -12.72 9.18
CA ASP A 99 8.86 -13.48 9.73
C ASP A 99 8.37 -14.69 10.54
N ALA A 100 9.10 -15.80 10.44
CA ALA A 100 8.72 -17.07 11.05
C ALA A 100 8.65 -17.00 12.59
N ASP A 101 9.35 -16.05 13.21
CA ASP A 101 9.35 -15.82 14.66
C ASP A 101 8.29 -14.79 15.10
N VAL A 102 7.52 -14.23 14.15
CA VAL A 102 6.55 -13.16 14.38
C VAL A 102 5.15 -13.63 14.03
N TYR A 103 4.95 -14.19 12.83
CA TYR A 103 3.62 -14.55 12.33
C TYR A 103 3.06 -15.79 13.04
N GLY A 104 2.01 -15.62 13.83
CA GLY A 104 1.29 -16.71 14.49
C GLY A 104 2.05 -17.39 15.63
N VAL A 105 3.17 -16.83 16.07
CA VAL A 105 4.01 -17.38 17.14
C VAL A 105 3.59 -16.82 18.50
N ILE A 106 3.81 -17.61 19.55
CA ILE A 106 3.65 -17.19 20.94
C ILE A 106 4.99 -17.27 21.68
N GLY A 107 5.24 -16.35 22.61
CA GLY A 107 6.44 -16.35 23.46
C GLY A 107 7.66 -15.68 22.85
N THR A 108 7.49 -14.92 21.77
CA THR A 108 8.51 -14.01 21.23
C THR A 108 8.24 -12.58 21.68
N ASN A 109 9.27 -11.72 21.62
CA ASN A 109 9.17 -10.33 22.04
C ASN A 109 8.07 -9.55 21.29
N ILE A 110 7.88 -9.85 20.00
CA ILE A 110 6.84 -9.25 19.17
C ILE A 110 6.25 -10.37 18.31
N SER A 111 4.94 -10.58 18.44
CA SER A 111 4.20 -11.52 17.60
C SER A 111 3.02 -10.83 16.92
N PHE A 112 2.64 -11.37 15.76
CA PHE A 112 1.47 -10.96 15.01
C PHE A 112 0.47 -12.10 14.97
N HIS A 113 -0.79 -11.81 15.29
CA HIS A 113 -1.87 -12.78 15.25
C HIS A 113 -2.91 -12.38 14.22
N ASP A 114 -2.96 -13.18 13.16
CA ASP A 114 -4.04 -13.17 12.18
C ASP A 114 -5.28 -13.85 12.79
N ARG A 115 -6.37 -13.10 12.89
CA ARG A 115 -7.62 -13.58 13.50
C ARG A 115 -8.43 -14.46 12.55
N ASP A 116 -8.36 -14.20 11.25
CA ASP A 116 -9.13 -14.91 10.24
C ASP A 116 -8.36 -16.06 9.59
N ALA A 117 -7.06 -16.17 9.89
CA ALA A 117 -6.12 -17.15 9.36
C ALA A 117 -6.08 -17.15 7.82
N GLY A 118 -6.38 -16.00 7.21
CA GLY A 118 -6.40 -15.79 5.77
C GLY A 118 -5.03 -15.56 5.15
N TYR A 119 -3.97 -15.52 5.96
CA TYR A 119 -2.62 -15.14 5.51
C TYR A 119 -2.63 -13.73 4.90
N SER A 120 -3.31 -12.81 5.59
CA SER A 120 -3.35 -11.41 5.19
C SER A 120 -3.57 -10.54 6.41
N VAL A 121 -3.09 -9.29 6.37
CA VAL A 121 -3.36 -8.33 7.43
C VAL A 121 -4.69 -7.65 7.15
N THR A 122 -5.66 -7.85 8.03
CA THR A 122 -7.03 -7.35 7.92
C THR A 122 -7.50 -6.66 9.20
N GLN A 123 -8.75 -6.19 9.18
CA GLN A 123 -9.37 -5.58 10.35
C GLN A 123 -9.56 -6.62 11.46
N GLY A 124 -9.00 -6.33 12.64
CA GLY A 124 -9.18 -7.12 13.85
C GLY A 124 -7.99 -7.98 14.22
N ASP A 125 -7.01 -8.10 13.34
CA ASP A 125 -5.68 -8.62 13.63
C ASP A 125 -4.95 -7.75 14.64
N TYR A 126 -3.96 -8.32 15.30
CA TYR A 126 -3.28 -7.64 16.38
C TYR A 126 -1.85 -8.09 16.55
N PHE A 127 -1.03 -7.17 17.01
CA PHE A 127 0.31 -7.43 17.51
C PHE A 127 0.26 -7.61 19.02
N VAL A 128 1.05 -8.55 19.52
CA VAL A 128 1.34 -8.70 20.94
C VAL A 128 2.82 -8.38 21.13
N ILE A 129 3.10 -7.47 22.05
CA ILE A 129 4.44 -6.99 22.36
C ILE A 129 4.70 -7.31 23.82
N ASP A 130 5.75 -8.07 24.10
CA ASP A 130 6.24 -8.32 25.45
C ASP A 130 7.03 -7.10 25.94
N SER A 131 6.31 -6.12 26.49
CA SER A 131 6.92 -4.88 26.95
C SER A 131 7.70 -5.05 28.24
N GLU A 132 7.34 -6.00 29.09
CA GLU A 132 8.07 -6.28 30.33
C GLU A 132 9.48 -6.79 30.04
N THR A 133 9.62 -7.77 29.13
CA THR A 133 10.93 -8.31 28.76
C THR A 133 11.76 -7.30 27.95
N ILE A 134 11.11 -6.47 27.13
CA ILE A 134 11.79 -5.44 26.30
C ILE A 134 12.18 -4.20 27.13
N GLY A 135 11.51 -3.93 28.25
CA GLY A 135 11.62 -2.66 28.98
C GLY A 135 10.88 -1.51 28.25
N ALA A 136 9.75 -1.85 27.61
CA ALA A 136 8.88 -0.92 26.90
C ALA A 136 7.57 -0.63 27.65
N ASP A 137 7.66 -0.56 28.97
CA ASP A 137 6.57 -0.35 29.95
C ASP A 137 6.49 1.09 30.46
N ASP A 138 7.48 1.94 30.15
CA ASP A 138 7.60 3.33 30.60
C ASP A 138 6.68 4.33 29.86
N GLY A 139 6.00 3.88 28.81
CA GLY A 139 5.13 4.71 27.96
C GLY A 139 5.85 5.66 27.00
N THR A 140 7.17 5.53 26.85
CA THR A 140 7.97 6.37 25.93
C THR A 140 8.15 5.74 24.55
N TRP A 141 7.87 4.45 24.43
CA TRP A 141 8.03 3.69 23.20
C TRP A 141 6.91 3.95 22.19
N ARG A 142 7.26 3.87 20.90
CA ARG A 142 6.33 4.01 19.79
C ARG A 142 6.37 2.78 18.90
N PHE A 143 5.19 2.28 18.55
CA PHE A 143 5.01 1.23 17.57
C PHE A 143 4.67 1.85 16.21
N ARG A 144 5.41 1.45 15.18
CA ARG A 144 5.19 1.85 13.80
C ARG A 144 5.00 0.65 12.89
N LEU A 145 4.14 0.83 11.89
CA LEU A 145 3.95 -0.14 10.81
C LEU A 145 4.18 0.55 9.47
N VAL A 146 5.12 0.02 8.68
CA VAL A 146 5.56 0.60 7.42
C VAL A 146 5.26 -0.38 6.28
N GLU A 147 4.62 0.12 5.23
CA GLU A 147 4.40 -0.59 3.97
C GLU A 147 5.63 -0.40 3.07
N GLN A 148 6.37 -1.47 2.82
CA GLN A 148 7.66 -1.39 2.12
C GLN A 148 7.52 -1.11 0.62
N ALA A 149 6.42 -1.51 -0.01
CA ALA A 149 6.27 -1.41 -1.46
C ALA A 149 5.90 0.02 -1.93
N ALA A 150 5.21 0.78 -1.09
CA ALA A 150 4.85 2.18 -1.24
C ALA A 150 5.75 3.10 -0.39
N GLY A 151 6.55 2.53 0.53
CA GLY A 151 7.38 3.29 1.47
C GLY A 151 6.57 4.14 2.43
N ALA A 152 5.34 3.72 2.75
CA ALA A 152 4.37 4.52 3.48
C ALA A 152 4.26 4.08 4.94
N LEU A 153 4.28 5.04 5.86
CA LEU A 153 3.97 4.81 7.27
C LEU A 153 2.45 4.67 7.42
N ILE A 154 2.00 3.46 7.74
CA ILE A 154 0.57 3.15 7.91
C ILE A 154 0.11 3.47 9.34
N VAL A 155 0.94 3.13 10.33
CA VAL A 155 0.60 3.27 11.75
C VAL A 155 1.77 3.91 12.48
N ASP A 156 1.49 4.88 13.35
CA ASP A 156 2.41 5.41 14.34
C ASP A 156 1.64 5.71 15.63
N VAL A 157 1.87 4.89 16.67
CA VAL A 157 1.20 5.01 17.95
C VAL A 157 2.18 4.89 19.11
N SER A 158 1.95 5.64 20.18
CA SER A 158 2.67 5.47 21.45
C SER A 158 2.12 4.28 22.23
N LEU A 159 3.00 3.48 22.80
CA LEU A 159 2.62 2.50 23.80
C LEU A 159 2.30 3.23 25.11
N PRO A 160 1.17 2.96 25.77
CA PRO A 160 0.88 3.52 27.09
C PRO A 160 1.84 2.99 28.15
N ALA A 161 2.05 3.74 29.23
CA ALA A 161 2.79 3.23 30.37
C ALA A 161 1.97 2.14 31.09
N MET A 162 2.64 1.11 31.58
CA MET A 162 2.03 0.10 32.44
C MET A 162 2.10 0.57 33.90
N THR A 163 1.00 0.45 34.64
CA THR A 163 0.88 0.89 36.04
C THR A 163 0.73 -0.29 36.98
#